data_AF-A0A9N9NLR4-F1
#
_entry.id   AF-A0A9N9NLR4-F1
#
_cell.length_a   1.000
_cell.length_b   1.000
_cell.length_c   1.000
_cell.angle_alpha   90.00
_cell.angle_beta   90.00
_cell.angle_gamma   90.00
#
_symmetry.space_group_name_H-M   'P 1'
#
loop_
_entity.id
_entity.type
_entity.pdbx_description
1 polymer ?
#
loop_
_entity_poly.entity_id
_entity_poly.type
_entity_poly.pdbx_seq_one_letter_code
_entity_poly.pdbx_strand_id
1 'polypeptide(L)'
;MNPEIEFCYNFIKENPGLSYDDIVKAFQESQSKGKEIDKDLLPESHIKEMEIVRRAFDREFQNPNDLLERFLNYIDKCSHEYHLYNTIYYAPYVTLTQASGTGKSKLLKKVAENVTTIYCCLRDYNSNGYPFRSFITNVLLKVKFEFSVLPPKK
;
A
#
# COMPACT_ATOMS: atom_id res chain seq x y z
N MET A 1 15.55 -16.02 4.95
CA MET A 1 14.78 -14.85 5.42
C MET A 1 14.97 -13.74 4.38
N ASN A 2 14.03 -12.79 4.17
CA ASN A 2 14.25 -11.72 3.17
C ASN A 2 15.37 -10.80 3.70
N PRO A 3 16.43 -10.50 2.92
CA PRO A 3 17.52 -9.60 3.33
C PRO A 3 17.05 -8.25 3.88
N GLU A 4 15.93 -7.72 3.37
CA GLU A 4 15.36 -6.44 3.83
C GLU A 4 14.78 -6.51 5.25
N ILE A 5 14.21 -7.66 5.60
CA ILE A 5 13.63 -7.90 6.91
C ILE A 5 14.70 -8.25 7.92
N GLU A 6 15.68 -9.03 7.48
CA GLU A 6 16.87 -9.30 8.27
C GLU A 6 17.60 -7.99 8.57
N PHE A 7 17.70 -7.08 7.60
CA PHE A 7 18.19 -5.72 7.83
C PHE A 7 17.35 -4.97 8.85
N CYS A 8 16.03 -4.78 8.63
CA CYS A 8 15.21 -4.01 9.56
C CYS A 8 15.20 -4.63 10.97
N TYR A 9 15.10 -5.96 11.07
CA TYR A 9 15.09 -6.68 12.34
C TYR A 9 16.43 -6.52 13.08
N ASN A 10 17.56 -6.75 12.40
CA ASN A 10 18.88 -6.60 13.02
C ASN A 10 19.18 -5.12 13.35
N PHE A 11 18.83 -4.20 12.47
CA PHE A 11 19.04 -2.76 12.66
C PHE A 11 18.28 -2.22 13.86
N ILE A 12 17.01 -2.60 14.04
CA ILE A 12 16.20 -2.22 15.22
C ILE A 12 16.77 -2.86 16.49
N LYS A 13 17.20 -4.12 16.41
CA LYS A 13 17.78 -4.84 17.56
C LYS A 13 19.11 -4.22 18.02
N GLU A 14 19.93 -3.77 17.10
CA GLU A 14 21.24 -3.15 17.37
C GLU A 14 21.12 -1.68 17.79
N ASN A 15 20.02 -1.01 17.46
CA ASN A 15 19.79 0.41 17.74
C ASN A 15 18.47 0.65 18.51
N PRO A 16 18.37 0.15 19.76
CA PRO A 16 17.17 0.35 20.56
C PRO A 16 16.97 1.84 20.87
N GLY A 17 15.78 2.37 20.56
CA GLY A 17 15.41 3.77 20.85
C GLY A 17 15.43 4.73 19.66
N LEU A 18 15.80 4.27 18.46
CA LEU A 18 15.63 5.05 17.24
C LEU A 18 14.15 5.31 16.93
N SER A 19 13.86 6.48 16.37
CA SER A 19 12.52 6.81 15.91
C SER A 19 12.18 6.03 14.64
N TYR A 20 10.88 5.90 14.35
CA TYR A 20 10.41 5.27 13.11
C TYR A 20 10.98 5.96 11.87
N ASP A 21 11.11 7.29 11.89
CA ASP A 21 11.65 8.07 10.77
C ASP A 21 13.13 7.77 10.53
N ASP A 22 13.91 7.56 11.59
CA ASP A 22 15.33 7.18 11.48
C ASP A 22 15.49 5.79 10.88
N ILE A 23 14.62 4.85 11.25
CA ILE A 23 14.60 3.49 10.70
C ILE A 23 14.24 3.52 9.20
N VAL A 24 13.22 4.30 8.82
CA VAL A 24 12.82 4.47 7.41
C VAL A 24 13.96 5.10 6.61
N LYS A 25 14.64 6.12 7.16
CA LYS A 25 15.77 6.78 6.51
C LYS A 25 16.93 5.82 6.30
N ALA A 26 17.33 5.08 7.33
CA ALA A 26 18.41 4.09 7.24
C ALA A 26 18.08 2.97 6.24
N PHE A 27 16.82 2.53 6.20
CA PHE A 27 16.35 1.57 5.21
C PHE A 27 16.46 2.14 3.78
N GLN A 28 15.99 3.36 3.54
CA GLN A 28 16.10 4.03 2.23
C GLN A 28 17.56 4.20 1.78
N GLU A 29 18.46 4.58 2.69
CA GLU A 29 19.89 4.68 2.41
C GLU A 29 20.53 3.32 2.08
N SER A 30 20.13 2.25 2.77
CA SER A 30 20.58 0.88 2.48
C SER A 30 20.12 0.39 1.09
N GLN A 31 18.91 0.77 0.66
CA GLN A 31 18.38 0.46 -0.66
C GLN A 31 19.05 1.29 -1.77
N SER A 32 19.45 2.53 -1.45
CA SER A 32 20.18 3.42 -2.37
C SER A 32 21.57 2.89 -2.71
N LYS A 33 22.20 2.14 -1.80
CA LYS A 33 23.48 1.45 -2.03
C LYS A 33 23.33 0.09 -2.73
N GLY A 34 22.11 -0.45 -2.81
CA GLY A 34 21.85 -1.84 -3.21
C GLY A 34 21.26 -2.06 -4.61
N LYS A 35 20.94 -1.01 -5.38
CA LYS A 35 20.53 -1.15 -6.79
C LYS A 35 21.01 0.03 -7.62
N GLU A 36 22.24 -0.05 -8.13
CA GLU A 36 22.38 0.29 -9.54
C GLU A 36 21.54 -0.74 -10.30
N ILE A 37 20.31 -0.37 -10.63
CA ILE A 37 19.59 -1.04 -11.70
C ILE A 37 20.50 -0.81 -12.90
N ASP A 38 21.03 -1.89 -13.48
CA ASP A 38 21.75 -1.81 -14.74
C ASP A 38 20.80 -1.18 -15.76
N LYS A 39 21.00 0.12 -16.02
CA LYS A 39 20.10 0.94 -16.84
C LYS A 39 20.12 0.47 -18.30
N ASP A 40 21.06 -0.42 -18.64
CA ASP A 40 21.29 -0.91 -19.99
C ASP A 40 20.34 -2.08 -20.37
N LEU A 41 19.52 -2.59 -19.42
CA LEU A 41 18.61 -3.73 -19.64
C LEU A 41 17.11 -3.37 -19.75
N LEU A 42 16.71 -2.12 -19.50
CA LEU A 42 15.32 -1.69 -19.62
C LEU A 42 15.12 -0.80 -20.85
N PRO A 43 14.09 -1.04 -21.69
CA PRO A 43 13.79 -0.17 -22.82
C PRO A 43 13.64 1.29 -22.34
N GLU A 44 14.23 2.25 -23.05
CA GLU A 44 14.16 3.69 -22.68
C GLU A 44 12.71 4.17 -22.45
N SER A 45 11.75 3.61 -23.18
CA SER A 45 10.32 3.90 -23.03
C SER A 45 9.80 3.55 -21.63
N HIS A 46 10.24 2.43 -21.06
CA HIS A 46 9.88 1.98 -19.73
C HIS A 46 10.48 2.88 -18.65
N ILE A 47 11.74 3.29 -18.81
CA ILE A 47 12.42 4.21 -17.89
C ILE A 47 11.68 5.56 -17.86
N LYS A 48 11.30 6.05 -19.04
CA LYS A 48 10.54 7.30 -19.19
C LYS A 48 9.16 7.22 -18.54
N GLU A 49 8.44 6.12 -18.74
CA GLU A 49 7.13 5.90 -18.10
C GLU A 49 7.25 5.87 -16.58
N MET A 50 8.23 5.13 -16.04
CA MET A 50 8.47 5.07 -14.60
C MET A 50 8.77 6.44 -14.01
N GLU A 51 9.60 7.25 -14.66
CA GLU A 51 9.90 8.60 -14.19
C GLU A 51 8.67 9.53 -14.26
N ILE A 52 7.83 9.40 -15.28
CA ILE A 52 6.55 10.14 -15.37
C ILE A 52 5.64 9.75 -14.21
N VAL A 53 5.48 8.45 -13.94
CA VAL A 53 4.65 7.94 -12.84
C VAL A 53 5.19 8.42 -11.49
N ARG A 54 6.51 8.37 -11.29
CA ARG A 54 7.18 8.86 -10.08
C ARG A 54 6.91 10.35 -9.86
N ARG A 55 7.15 11.18 -10.87
CA ARG A 55 6.89 12.63 -10.80
C ARG A 55 5.41 12.93 -10.54
N ALA A 56 4.50 12.20 -11.18
CA ALA A 56 3.06 12.35 -10.93
C ALA A 56 2.69 12.01 -9.48
N PHE A 57 3.36 11.02 -8.89
CA PHE A 57 3.18 10.64 -7.49
C PHE A 57 3.74 11.69 -6.50
N ASP A 58 4.80 12.41 -6.90
CA ASP A 58 5.44 13.46 -6.07
C ASP A 58 4.67 14.79 -6.09
N ARG A 59 3.82 15.04 -7.10
CA ARG A 59 3.00 16.27 -7.15
C ARG A 59 2.10 16.43 -5.93
N GLU A 60 1.82 17.66 -5.56
CA GLU A 60 0.88 17.97 -4.48
C GLU A 60 -0.51 17.38 -4.74
N PHE A 61 -1.14 16.91 -3.66
CA PHE A 61 -2.49 16.37 -3.74
C PHE A 61 -3.46 17.51 -4.07
N GLN A 62 -4.25 17.30 -5.12
CA GLN A 62 -5.31 18.22 -5.51
C GLN A 62 -6.59 17.80 -4.77
N ASN A 63 -7.20 18.71 -4.03
CA ASN A 63 -8.44 18.46 -3.28
C ASN A 63 -9.65 19.21 -3.89
N PRO A 64 -10.07 18.91 -5.12
CA PRO A 64 -11.18 19.61 -5.75
C PRO A 64 -12.50 19.26 -5.04
N ASN A 65 -13.30 20.27 -4.72
CA ASN A 65 -14.61 20.09 -4.10
C ASN A 65 -14.57 19.19 -2.85
N ASP A 66 -13.56 19.39 -2.01
CA ASP A 66 -13.37 18.66 -0.73
C ASP A 66 -13.40 17.13 -0.92
N LEU A 67 -12.72 16.67 -1.97
CA LEU A 67 -12.65 15.26 -2.35
C LEU A 67 -12.21 14.35 -1.19
N LEU A 68 -11.20 14.77 -0.43
CA LEU A 68 -10.67 14.00 0.69
C LEU A 68 -11.72 13.83 1.78
N GLU A 69 -12.37 14.91 2.19
CA GLU A 69 -13.40 14.95 3.22
C GLU A 69 -14.61 14.12 2.79
N ARG A 70 -15.04 14.27 1.54
CA ARG A 70 -16.14 13.47 0.97
C ARG A 70 -15.82 11.99 0.96
N PHE A 71 -14.58 11.62 0.63
CA PHE A 71 -14.15 10.23 0.65
C PHE A 71 -14.09 9.67 2.07
N LEU A 72 -13.55 10.42 3.03
CA LEU A 72 -13.52 10.04 4.45
C LEU A 72 -14.94 9.82 5.00
N ASN A 73 -15.85 10.76 4.75
CA ASN A 73 -17.26 10.65 5.14
C ASN A 73 -17.95 9.44 4.50
N TYR A 74 -17.59 9.10 3.27
CA TYR A 74 -18.12 7.91 2.61
C TYR A 74 -17.63 6.61 3.26
N ILE A 75 -16.34 6.51 3.58
CA ILE A 75 -15.79 5.33 4.28
C ILE A 75 -16.42 5.19 5.67
N ASP A 76 -16.58 6.29 6.41
CA ASP A 76 -17.24 6.29 7.71
C ASP A 76 -18.70 5.83 7.61
N LYS A 77 -19.45 6.35 6.63
CA LYS A 77 -20.81 5.90 6.32
C LYS A 77 -20.86 4.39 6.04
N CYS A 78 -19.96 3.85 5.20
CA CYS A 78 -19.91 2.43 4.90
C CYS A 78 -19.61 1.57 6.15
N SER A 79 -18.70 2.05 7.00
CA SER A 79 -18.40 1.39 8.28
C SER A 79 -19.63 1.37 9.19
N HIS A 80 -20.34 2.49 9.30
CA HIS A 80 -21.55 2.61 10.09
C HIS A 80 -22.67 1.68 9.59
N GLU A 81 -22.90 1.63 8.27
CA GLU A 81 -23.88 0.72 7.67
C GLU A 81 -23.53 -0.75 7.91
N TYR A 82 -22.24 -1.12 7.82
CA TYR A 82 -21.80 -2.47 8.17
C TYR A 82 -22.12 -2.81 9.64
N HIS A 83 -21.89 -1.89 10.56
CA HIS A 83 -22.19 -2.12 11.98
C HIS A 83 -23.69 -2.22 12.28
N LEU A 84 -24.52 -1.40 11.63
CA LEU A 84 -25.98 -1.44 11.79
C LEU A 84 -26.62 -2.69 11.16
N TYR A 85 -26.09 -3.13 10.02
CA TYR A 85 -26.67 -4.22 9.21
C TYR A 85 -25.69 -5.39 9.03
N ASN A 86 -25.02 -5.79 10.12
CA ASN A 86 -23.99 -6.83 10.13
C ASN A 86 -24.50 -8.24 9.73
N THR A 87 -25.82 -8.42 9.65
CA THR A 87 -26.46 -9.64 9.16
C THR A 87 -26.42 -9.72 7.64
N ILE A 88 -26.52 -8.58 6.96
CA ILE A 88 -26.60 -8.43 5.49
C ILE A 88 -25.20 -8.46 4.85
N TYR A 89 -24.23 -7.79 5.48
CA TYR A 89 -22.89 -7.66 4.93
C TYR A 89 -21.96 -8.76 5.42
N TYR A 90 -21.12 -9.29 4.53
CA TYR A 90 -20.07 -10.23 4.90
C TYR A 90 -18.89 -9.54 5.60
N ALA A 91 -18.48 -8.37 5.10
CA ALA A 91 -17.39 -7.55 5.61
C ALA A 91 -17.51 -6.11 5.06
N PRO A 92 -16.90 -5.09 5.71
CA PRO A 92 -16.97 -3.69 5.30
C PRO A 92 -16.00 -3.38 4.13
N TYR A 93 -16.17 -4.06 2.99
CA TYR A 93 -15.34 -3.81 1.81
C TYR A 93 -15.90 -2.70 0.93
N VAL A 94 -14.99 -1.84 0.46
CA VAL A 94 -15.28 -0.76 -0.50
C VAL A 94 -14.34 -0.90 -1.69
N THR A 95 -14.85 -0.67 -2.89
CA THR A 95 -14.04 -0.69 -4.12
C THR A 95 -13.95 0.72 -4.71
N LEU A 96 -12.72 1.16 -4.99
CA LEU A 96 -12.46 2.43 -5.68
C LEU A 96 -12.08 2.16 -7.16
N THR A 97 -13.03 2.35 -8.07
CA THR A 97 -12.85 2.11 -9.51
C THR A 97 -12.72 3.42 -10.29
N GLN A 98 -11.56 3.66 -10.91
CA GLN A 98 -11.32 4.77 -11.85
C GLN A 98 -10.20 4.40 -12.82
N ALA A 99 -10.09 5.11 -13.95
CA ALA A 99 -9.01 4.95 -14.92
C ALA A 99 -7.60 5.10 -14.28
N SER A 100 -6.57 4.50 -14.88
CA SER A 100 -5.19 4.66 -14.39
C SER A 100 -4.75 6.14 -14.43
N GLY A 101 -3.87 6.55 -13.52
CA GLY A 101 -3.35 7.92 -13.47
C GLY A 101 -4.28 8.99 -12.88
N THR A 102 -5.53 8.66 -12.51
CA THR A 102 -6.50 9.63 -11.96
C THR A 102 -6.28 10.03 -10.49
N GLY A 103 -5.20 9.55 -9.86
CA GLY A 103 -4.87 9.93 -8.48
C GLY A 103 -5.42 9.03 -7.37
N LYS A 104 -6.02 7.87 -7.68
CA LYS A 104 -6.52 6.89 -6.67
C LYS A 104 -5.53 6.62 -5.54
N SER A 105 -4.28 6.27 -5.89
CA SER A 105 -3.25 5.96 -4.90
C SER A 105 -2.84 7.18 -4.07
N LYS A 106 -2.88 8.39 -4.66
CA LYS A 106 -2.58 9.64 -3.93
C LYS A 106 -3.71 9.97 -2.96
N LEU A 107 -4.97 9.79 -3.36
CA LEU A 107 -6.14 9.92 -2.48
C LEU A 107 -6.02 8.96 -1.29
N LEU A 108 -5.77 7.68 -1.53
CA LEU A 108 -5.60 6.69 -0.45
C LEU A 108 -4.42 7.02 0.48
N LYS A 109 -3.32 7.54 -0.06
CA LYS A 109 -2.18 8.02 0.75
C LYS A 109 -2.60 9.20 1.65
N LYS A 110 -3.42 10.12 1.16
CA LYS A 110 -3.95 11.23 1.96
C LYS A 110 -4.97 10.80 3.01
N VAL A 111 -5.80 9.82 2.69
CA VAL A 111 -6.70 9.18 3.68
C VAL A 111 -5.90 8.55 4.82
N ALA A 112 -4.76 7.92 4.50
CA ALA A 112 -3.88 7.30 5.49
C ALA A 112 -3.25 8.29 6.49
N GLU A 113 -3.22 9.59 6.18
CA GLU A 113 -2.80 10.65 7.11
C GLU A 113 -3.88 10.91 8.20
N ASN A 114 -5.13 10.50 7.95
CA ASN A 114 -6.28 10.74 8.85
C ASN A 114 -6.75 9.46 9.56
N VAL A 115 -6.52 8.30 8.95
CA VAL A 115 -6.97 7.00 9.45
C VAL A 115 -5.83 5.99 9.37
N THR A 116 -5.57 5.27 10.47
CA THR A 116 -4.56 4.22 10.51
C THR A 116 -4.78 3.22 9.38
N THR A 117 -3.84 3.18 8.44
CA THR A 117 -3.98 2.43 7.20
C THR A 117 -2.82 1.47 7.02
N ILE A 118 -3.14 0.20 6.74
CA ILE A 118 -2.17 -0.82 6.34
C ILE A 118 -2.22 -0.95 4.83
N TYR A 119 -1.15 -0.53 4.17
CA TYR A 119 -1.04 -0.67 2.72
C TYR A 119 -0.76 -2.14 2.33
N CYS A 120 -1.67 -2.73 1.54
CA CYS A 120 -1.54 -4.08 1.02
C CYS A 120 -1.67 -4.13 -0.51
N CYS A 121 -0.65 -4.65 -1.19
CA CYS A 121 -0.68 -4.86 -2.64
C CYS A 121 -0.48 -6.35 -2.92
N LEU A 122 -1.55 -6.99 -3.41
CA LEU A 122 -1.61 -8.43 -3.65
C LEU A 122 -1.05 -8.87 -5.01
N ARG A 123 -0.39 -7.98 -5.76
CA ARG A 123 0.22 -8.30 -7.06
C ARG A 123 1.26 -9.42 -6.92
N ASP A 124 1.51 -10.12 -8.01
CA ASP A 124 2.56 -11.16 -8.07
C ASP A 124 3.94 -10.62 -7.72
N TYR A 125 4.78 -11.49 -7.15
CA TYR A 125 6.14 -11.12 -6.72
C TYR A 125 7.00 -10.59 -7.87
N ASN A 126 6.80 -11.11 -9.08
CA ASN A 126 7.53 -10.72 -10.29
C ASN A 126 6.86 -9.56 -11.04
N SER A 127 5.89 -8.86 -10.44
CA SER A 127 5.25 -7.70 -11.08
C SER A 127 6.16 -6.48 -11.03
N ASN A 128 6.52 -5.96 -12.21
CA ASN A 128 7.38 -4.78 -12.37
C ASN A 128 6.62 -3.43 -12.30
N GLY A 129 5.30 -3.46 -12.17
CA GLY A 129 4.47 -2.25 -12.14
C GLY A 129 4.43 -1.56 -10.77
N TYR A 130 4.27 -0.24 -10.76
CA TYR A 130 4.05 0.54 -9.54
C TYR A 130 2.55 0.49 -9.12
N PRO A 131 2.22 0.49 -7.82
CA PRO A 131 3.13 0.32 -6.68
C PRO A 131 3.59 -1.14 -6.50
N PHE A 132 4.77 -1.31 -5.90
CA PHE A 132 5.34 -2.64 -5.61
C PHE A 132 4.43 -3.46 -4.70
N ARG A 133 4.54 -4.80 -4.81
CA ARG A 133 3.91 -5.76 -3.90
C ARG A 133 4.35 -5.43 -2.47
N SER A 134 3.40 -5.37 -1.53
CA SER A 134 3.74 -5.08 -0.14
C SER A 134 4.24 -6.33 0.58
N PHE A 135 5.10 -6.15 1.58
CA PHE A 135 5.64 -7.29 2.33
C PHE A 135 4.54 -8.08 3.04
N ILE A 136 3.56 -7.40 3.64
CA ILE A 136 2.47 -8.02 4.39
C ILE A 136 1.68 -9.02 3.53
N THR A 137 1.63 -8.84 2.21
CA THR A 137 1.02 -9.79 1.27
C THR A 137 1.61 -11.19 1.41
N ASN A 138 2.92 -11.33 1.67
CA ASN A 138 3.54 -12.63 1.83
C ASN A 138 3.11 -13.33 3.13
N VAL A 139 2.78 -12.57 4.17
CA VAL A 139 2.21 -13.12 5.41
C VAL A 139 0.76 -13.50 5.17
N LEU A 140 -0.05 -12.57 4.63
CA LEU A 140 -1.48 -12.76 4.38
C LEU A 140 -1.76 -13.95 3.45
N LEU A 141 -0.93 -14.17 2.42
CA LEU A 141 -1.11 -15.26 1.47
C LEU A 141 -0.46 -16.58 1.89
N LYS A 142 0.47 -16.57 2.86
CA LYS A 142 1.04 -17.82 3.43
C LYS A 142 0.11 -18.48 4.45
N VAL A 143 -0.79 -17.70 5.05
CA VAL A 143 -1.86 -18.26 5.88
C VAL A 143 -2.79 -19.04 4.94
N LYS A 144 -2.69 -20.37 4.96
CA LYS A 144 -3.78 -21.22 4.50
C LYS A 144 -4.96 -20.93 5.43
N PHE A 145 -5.86 -20.06 4.99
CA PHE A 145 -7.19 -20.07 5.56
C PHE A 145 -7.82 -21.39 5.12
N GLU A 146 -7.89 -22.35 6.03
CA GLU A 146 -8.98 -23.30 5.99
C GLU A 146 -10.26 -22.47 6.15
N PHE A 147 -10.77 -21.96 5.02
CA PHE A 147 -12.14 -21.48 4.99
C PHE A 147 -13.00 -22.71 5.23
N SER A 148 -13.29 -22.99 6.50
CA SER A 148 -14.52 -23.71 6.84
C SER A 148 -15.62 -22.87 6.22
N VAL A 149 -16.18 -23.36 5.11
CA VAL A 149 -17.34 -22.81 4.45
C VAL A 149 -18.35 -22.48 5.53
N LEU A 150 -18.54 -21.19 5.82
CA LEU A 150 -19.55 -20.79 6.78
C LEU A 150 -20.89 -21.27 6.22
N PRO A 151 -21.69 -22.02 7.00
CA PRO A 151 -22.96 -22.51 6.51
C PRO A 151 -23.82 -21.31 6.07
N PRO A 152 -24.65 -21.48 5.01
CA PRO A 152 -25.49 -20.40 4.52
C PRO A 152 -26.34 -19.85 5.67
N LYS A 153 -26.29 -18.53 5.85
CA LYS A 153 -27.17 -17.82 6.79
C LYS A 153 -28.63 -18.10 6.35
N LYS A 154 -29.40 -18.73 7.23
CA LYS A 154 -30.84 -18.98 7.06
C LYS A 154 -31.64 -17.68 7.15
#